data_AF-T1HC20-F1
#
_entry.id   AF-T1HC20-F1
#
_cell.length_a   1.000
_cell.length_b   1.000
_cell.length_c   1.000
_cell.angle_alpha   90.00
_cell.angle_beta   90.00
_cell.angle_gamma   90.00
#
_symmetry.space_group_name_H-M   'P 1'
#
loop_
_entity.id
_entity.type
_entity.pdbx_description
1 polymer ?
#
loop_
_entity_poly.entity_id
_entity_poly.type
_entity_poly.pdbx_seq_one_letter_code
_entity_poly.pdbx_strand_id
1 'polypeptide(L)'
;MGEKAGSTWRLYKLNVILCNHSFCVKIDLLTGKMYAVLGRRQGRVLSGDMTQGSASFTVTAVLPVIESFHFAQEIRKQTSGLASPQLVFSHWEVIDIDPFWSPSTEEEYLHYGEKADTENRARQYMNSVRRRKGLSVEEKIVQHAEKQRTLSKNK
;
A
#
# COMPACT_ATOMS: atom_id res chain seq x y z
N MET A 1 41.76 12.81 -4.56
CA MET A 1 40.61 13.71 -4.75
C MET A 1 39.47 12.86 -5.29
N GLY A 2 38.58 12.43 -4.41
CA GLY A 2 37.47 11.53 -4.73
C GLY A 2 36.19 12.33 -4.90
N GLU A 3 35.62 12.28 -6.10
CA GLU A 3 34.36 12.92 -6.39
C GLU A 3 33.25 11.87 -6.29
N LYS A 4 32.54 11.89 -5.17
CA LYS A 4 31.40 11.00 -4.88
C LYS A 4 30.21 11.40 -5.76
N ALA A 5 30.15 10.87 -6.98
CA ALA A 5 29.01 10.99 -7.89
C ALA A 5 27.80 10.10 -7.48
N GLY A 6 27.50 9.99 -6.18
CA GLY A 6 26.49 9.06 -5.65
C GLY A 6 25.35 9.68 -4.83
N SER A 7 25.36 11.00 -4.62
CA SER A 7 24.57 11.61 -3.53
C SER A 7 23.51 12.64 -3.96
N THR A 8 23.25 12.81 -5.25
CA THR A 8 22.31 13.85 -5.74
C THR A 8 20.89 13.36 -5.99
N TRP A 9 20.64 12.04 -5.99
CA TRP A 9 19.27 11.51 -6.17
C TRP A 9 18.39 11.55 -4.91
N ARG A 10 18.92 12.01 -3.76
CA ARG A 10 18.15 12.12 -2.50
C ARG A 10 17.26 13.37 -2.40
N LEU A 11 17.36 14.30 -3.36
CA LEU A 11 16.66 15.60 -3.26
C LEU A 11 15.37 15.70 -4.08
N TYR A 12 14.96 14.63 -4.75
CA TYR A 12 13.65 14.59 -5.40
C TYR A 12 12.75 13.69 -4.54
N LYS A 13 11.73 14.28 -3.89
CA LYS A 13 10.57 13.53 -3.37
C LYS A 13 10.13 12.55 -4.46
N LEU A 14 10.51 11.29 -4.33
CA LEU A 14 10.17 10.22 -5.26
C LEU A 14 8.72 9.83 -4.97
N ASN A 15 7.82 10.65 -5.50
CA ASN A 15 6.39 10.43 -5.41
C ASN A 15 6.03 9.14 -6.16
N VAL A 16 5.56 8.13 -5.45
CA VAL A 16 5.06 6.89 -6.04
C VAL A 16 3.68 7.20 -6.62
N ILE A 17 3.59 7.26 -7.95
CA ILE A 17 2.31 7.39 -8.67
C ILE A 17 1.65 6.01 -8.67
N LEU A 18 0.46 5.92 -8.09
CA LEU A 18 -0.39 4.73 -8.23
C LEU A 18 -1.52 4.98 -9.22
N CYS A 19 -1.82 3.93 -9.97
CA CYS A 19 -3.08 3.81 -10.66
C CYS A 19 -4.16 3.63 -9.60
N ASN A 20 -5.17 4.49 -9.56
CA ASN A 20 -6.41 4.19 -8.85
C ASN A 20 -7.41 3.65 -9.85
N HIS A 21 -8.17 2.64 -9.43
CA HIS A 21 -9.43 2.33 -10.08
C HIS A 21 -10.54 3.05 -9.30
N SER A 22 -11.52 3.60 -10.03
CA SER A 22 -12.80 3.94 -9.43
C SER A 22 -13.69 2.71 -9.52
N PHE A 23 -14.02 2.16 -8.38
CA PHE A 23 -14.86 0.99 -8.26
C PHE A 23 -16.29 1.45 -8.01
N CYS A 24 -17.20 1.02 -8.89
CA CYS A 24 -18.62 1.05 -8.61
C CYS A 24 -18.98 -0.31 -8.01
N VAL A 25 -19.25 -0.36 -6.71
CA VAL A 25 -19.68 -1.57 -6.03
C VAL A 25 -21.18 -1.52 -5.88
N LYS A 26 -21.90 -2.36 -6.62
CA LYS A 26 -23.34 -2.55 -6.45
C LYS A 26 -23.56 -3.63 -5.40
N ILE A 27 -24.32 -3.31 -4.36
CA ILE A 27 -24.57 -4.21 -3.24
C ILE A 27 -26.06 -4.20 -2.93
N ASP A 28 -26.66 -5.38 -2.92
CA ASP A 28 -28.10 -5.49 -2.68
C ASP A 28 -28.47 -5.33 -1.19
N LEU A 29 -27.48 -5.35 -0.28
CA LEU A 29 -27.66 -5.17 1.17
C LEU A 29 -26.48 -4.44 1.86
N LEU A 30 -26.76 -3.27 2.46
CA LEU A 30 -25.77 -2.47 3.19
C LEU A 30 -25.21 -3.26 4.39
N THR A 31 -23.96 -3.71 4.30
CA THR A 31 -23.32 -4.51 5.37
C THR A 31 -22.01 -3.86 5.80
N GLY A 32 -21.78 -3.68 7.10
CA GLY A 32 -20.53 -3.14 7.66
C GLY A 32 -19.27 -3.91 7.22
N LYS A 33 -19.42 -5.19 6.85
CA LYS A 33 -18.35 -6.04 6.29
C LYS A 33 -17.77 -5.48 4.98
N MET A 34 -18.57 -4.83 4.15
CA MET A 34 -18.09 -4.20 2.91
C MET A 34 -17.09 -3.09 3.23
N TYR A 35 -17.48 -2.17 4.11
CA TYR A 35 -16.64 -1.06 4.53
C TYR A 35 -15.34 -1.55 5.17
N ALA A 36 -15.39 -2.66 5.91
CA ALA A 36 -14.18 -3.29 6.45
C ALA A 36 -13.23 -3.81 5.36
N VAL A 37 -13.74 -4.44 4.29
CA VAL A 37 -12.92 -4.90 3.16
C VAL A 37 -12.29 -3.72 2.40
N LEU A 38 -13.09 -2.67 2.14
CA LEU A 38 -12.60 -1.45 1.49
C LEU A 38 -11.53 -0.75 2.34
N GLY A 39 -11.77 -0.58 3.64
CA GLY A 39 -10.83 0.08 4.55
C GLY A 39 -9.49 -0.66 4.67
N ARG A 40 -9.50 -1.99 4.76
CA ARG A 40 -8.27 -2.81 4.78
C ARG A 40 -7.40 -2.60 3.53
N ARG A 41 -8.04 -2.46 2.37
CA ARG A 41 -7.38 -2.26 1.08
C ARG A 41 -7.19 -0.79 0.73
N GLN A 42 -7.54 0.11 1.66
CA GLN A 42 -7.25 1.54 1.56
C GLN A 42 -8.09 2.20 0.47
N GLY A 43 -9.31 1.68 0.32
CA GLY A 43 -10.34 2.28 -0.50
C GLY A 43 -11.01 3.44 0.23
N ARG A 44 -11.28 4.52 -0.49
CA ARG A 44 -12.03 5.69 -0.02
C ARG A 44 -13.40 5.72 -0.68
N VAL A 45 -14.46 5.74 0.12
CA VAL A 45 -15.83 5.87 -0.37
C VAL A 45 -16.08 7.32 -0.76
N LEU A 46 -16.62 7.54 -1.97
CA LEU A 46 -16.96 8.85 -2.51
C LEU A 46 -18.45 9.16 -2.33
N SER A 47 -19.30 8.21 -2.71
CA SER A 47 -20.75 8.32 -2.56
C SER A 47 -21.38 6.95 -2.30
N GLY A 48 -22.56 6.96 -1.70
CA GLY A 48 -23.37 5.78 -1.47
C GLY A 48 -24.84 6.14 -1.63
N ASP A 49 -25.45 5.67 -2.71
CA ASP A 49 -26.80 6.03 -3.11
C ASP A 49 -27.70 4.78 -3.13
N MET A 50 -28.92 4.92 -2.63
CA MET A 50 -29.93 3.88 -2.74
C MET A 50 -30.64 3.99 -4.09
N THR A 51 -30.74 2.88 -4.82
CA THR A 51 -31.42 2.85 -6.10
C THR A 51 -32.94 2.97 -5.86
N GLN A 52 -33.55 4.06 -6.31
CA GLN A 52 -35.00 4.28 -6.15
C GLN A 52 -35.81 3.10 -6.68
N GLY A 53 -36.77 2.61 -5.88
CA GLY A 53 -37.64 1.50 -6.25
C GLY A 53 -37.08 0.10 -5.99
N SER A 54 -35.86 -0.03 -5.44
CA SER A 54 -35.31 -1.32 -5.00
C SER A 54 -34.59 -1.19 -3.65
N ALA A 55 -34.36 -2.31 -2.97
CA ALA A 55 -33.53 -2.34 -1.76
C ALA A 55 -32.02 -2.32 -2.07
N SER A 56 -31.62 -2.15 -3.35
CA SER A 56 -30.22 -2.15 -3.75
C SER A 56 -29.51 -0.83 -3.43
N PHE A 57 -28.26 -0.94 -2.99
CA PHE A 57 -27.39 0.16 -2.63
C PHE A 57 -26.16 0.18 -3.55
N THR A 58 -25.88 1.32 -4.16
CA THR A 58 -24.72 1.50 -5.01
C THR A 58 -23.69 2.36 -4.30
N VAL A 59 -22.49 1.82 -4.11
CA VAL A 59 -21.36 2.52 -3.50
C VAL A 59 -20.32 2.83 -4.56
N THR A 60 -19.98 4.11 -4.68
CA THR A 60 -18.84 4.54 -5.49
C THR A 60 -17.64 4.76 -4.57
N ALA A 61 -16.55 4.03 -4.82
CA ALA A 61 -15.32 4.14 -4.04
C ALA A 61 -14.10 4.17 -4.97
N VAL A 62 -13.01 4.76 -4.52
CA VAL A 62 -11.70 4.67 -5.17
C VAL A 62 -10.83 3.72 -4.38
N LEU A 63 -10.04 2.89 -5.08
CA LEU A 63 -9.12 1.96 -4.45
C LEU A 63 -7.84 1.85 -5.29
N PRO A 64 -6.64 1.74 -4.66
CA PRO A 64 -5.40 1.57 -5.40
C PRO A 64 -5.38 0.26 -6.18
N VAL A 65 -4.90 0.29 -7.43
CA VAL A 65 -4.87 -0.90 -8.31
C VAL A 65 -4.03 -2.02 -7.71
N ILE A 66 -2.92 -1.68 -7.07
CA ILE A 66 -2.05 -2.66 -6.43
C ILE A 66 -2.75 -3.40 -5.28
N GLU A 67 -3.76 -2.78 -4.66
CA GLU A 67 -4.59 -3.38 -3.61
C GLU A 67 -5.91 -3.96 -4.14
N SER A 68 -6.17 -3.88 -5.45
CA SER A 68 -7.42 -4.37 -6.05
C SER A 68 -7.38 -5.85 -6.43
N PHE A 69 -6.19 -6.47 -6.47
CA PHE A 69 -6.04 -7.89 -6.78
C PHE A 69 -6.81 -8.75 -5.77
N HIS A 70 -7.62 -9.69 -6.27
CA HIS A 70 -8.51 -10.57 -5.49
C HIS A 70 -9.64 -9.85 -4.71
N PHE A 71 -9.79 -8.53 -4.85
CA PHE A 71 -10.84 -7.77 -4.18
C PHE A 71 -12.23 -8.32 -4.48
N ALA A 72 -12.50 -8.64 -5.75
CA ALA A 72 -13.81 -9.12 -6.17
C ALA A 72 -14.20 -10.47 -5.54
N GLN A 73 -13.23 -11.35 -5.30
CA GLN A 73 -13.45 -12.62 -4.63
C GLN A 73 -13.65 -12.42 -3.12
N GLU A 74 -12.85 -11.54 -2.51
CA GLU A 74 -12.94 -11.26 -1.08
C GLU A 74 -14.29 -10.62 -0.70
N ILE A 75 -14.72 -9.59 -1.44
CA ILE A 75 -15.98 -8.90 -1.12
C ILE A 75 -17.18 -9.82 -1.31
N ARG A 76 -17.18 -10.66 -2.35
CA ARG A 76 -18.21 -11.70 -2.53
C ARG A 76 -18.21 -12.69 -1.38
N LYS A 77 -17.04 -13.18 -0.95
CA LYS A 77 -16.95 -14.11 0.19
C LYS A 77 -17.47 -13.48 1.49
N GLN A 78 -17.15 -12.21 1.75
CA GLN A 78 -17.56 -11.50 2.97
C GLN A 78 -19.05 -11.13 3.01
N THR A 79 -19.67 -11.01 1.83
CA THR A 79 -21.09 -10.65 1.67
C THR A 79 -21.95 -11.84 1.24
N SER A 80 -21.42 -13.07 1.30
CA SER A 80 -22.12 -14.28 0.84
C SER A 80 -22.61 -14.21 -0.62
N GLY A 81 -21.90 -13.45 -1.46
CA GLY A 81 -22.21 -13.25 -2.88
C GLY A 81 -23.16 -12.09 -3.18
N LEU A 82 -23.68 -11.39 -2.16
CA LEU A 82 -24.65 -10.30 -2.33
C LEU A 82 -24.06 -9.00 -2.86
N ALA A 83 -22.73 -8.84 -2.80
CA ALA A 83 -22.03 -7.70 -3.40
C ALA A 83 -21.45 -8.07 -4.76
N SER A 84 -21.73 -7.24 -5.77
CA SER A 84 -21.17 -7.33 -7.10
C SER A 84 -20.29 -6.11 -7.40
N PRO A 85 -18.96 -6.23 -7.27
CA PRO A 85 -18.05 -5.14 -7.56
C PRO A 85 -17.83 -4.99 -9.07
N GLN A 86 -17.86 -3.76 -9.57
CA GLN A 86 -17.43 -3.40 -10.91
C GLN A 86 -16.16 -2.55 -10.81
N LEU A 87 -15.09 -3.02 -11.45
CA LEU A 87 -13.77 -2.39 -11.40
C LEU A 87 -13.58 -1.57 -12.68
N VAL A 88 -13.53 -0.24 -12.56
CA VAL A 88 -13.34 0.66 -13.72
C VAL A 88 -12.15 1.57 -13.44
N PHE A 89 -11.31 1.80 -14.44
CA PHE A 89 -10.21 2.75 -14.29
C PHE A 89 -10.77 4.19 -14.21
N SER A 90 -10.18 5.04 -13.36
CA SER A 90 -10.56 6.46 -13.29
C SER A 90 -9.40 7.42 -13.55
N HIS A 91 -8.38 7.39 -12.69
CA HIS A 91 -7.29 8.35 -12.71
C HIS A 91 -6.06 7.83 -11.99
N TRP A 92 -4.98 8.61 -12.08
CA TRP A 92 -3.75 8.39 -11.35
C TRP A 92 -3.71 9.33 -10.15
N GLU A 93 -3.28 8.82 -9.00
CA GLU A 93 -3.10 9.61 -7.78
C GLU A 93 -1.69 9.37 -7.22
N VAL A 94 -1.10 10.42 -6.68
CA VAL A 94 0.18 10.36 -5.99
C VAL A 94 -0.05 9.94 -4.56
N ILE A 95 0.66 8.93 -4.08
CA ILE A 95 0.70 8.66 -2.64
C ILE A 95 1.60 9.70 -1.98
N ASP A 96 1.07 10.42 -0.99
CA ASP A 96 1.84 11.35 -0.16
C ASP A 96 2.58 10.62 0.98
N ILE A 97 3.41 9.65 0.61
CA ILE A 97 4.28 8.90 1.53
C ILE A 97 5.64 8.75 0.86
N ASP A 98 6.69 9.26 1.50
CA ASP A 98 8.06 9.08 1.02
C ASP A 98 8.49 7.62 1.20
N PRO A 99 8.82 6.86 0.12
CA PRO A 99 9.22 5.45 0.22
C PRO A 99 10.51 5.20 1.00
N PHE A 100 11.32 6.22 1.27
CA PHE A 100 12.58 6.07 2.02
C PHE A 100 12.53 6.68 3.42
N TRP A 101 11.36 7.11 3.90
CA TRP A 101 11.22 7.70 5.22
C TRP A 101 11.69 6.75 6.32
N SER A 102 12.52 7.28 7.22
CA SER A 102 12.98 6.64 8.45
C SER A 102 13.09 7.68 9.55
N PRO A 103 12.68 7.39 10.80
CA PRO A 103 12.81 8.33 11.89
C PRO A 103 14.27 8.75 12.04
N SER A 104 14.51 10.06 12.03
CA SER A 104 15.86 10.63 12.09
C SER A 104 16.04 11.56 13.28
N THR A 105 14.95 12.16 13.77
CA THR A 105 14.95 13.06 14.91
C THR A 105 14.49 12.34 16.17
N GLU A 106 14.99 12.79 17.33
CA GLU A 106 14.66 12.19 18.63
C GLU A 106 13.17 12.30 18.97
N GLU A 107 12.50 13.36 18.50
CA GLU A 107 11.05 13.54 18.60
C GLU A 107 10.28 12.49 17.75
N GLU A 108 10.74 12.18 16.53
CA GLU A 108 10.16 11.12 15.70
C GLU A 108 10.35 9.74 16.32
N TYR A 109 11.50 9.50 16.96
CA TYR A 109 11.76 8.25 17.69
C TYR A 109 10.83 8.07 18.90
N LEU A 110 10.53 9.15 19.62
CA LEU A 110 9.58 9.11 20.74
C LEU A 110 8.15 8.82 20.26
N HIS A 111 7.78 9.33 19.08
CA HIS A 111 6.44 9.13 18.51
C HIS A 111 6.25 7.76 17.82
N TYR A 112 7.26 7.27 17.11
CA TYR A 112 7.15 6.09 16.22
C TYR A 112 8.01 4.89 16.67
N GLY A 113 8.80 5.04 17.73
CA GLY A 113 9.73 4.01 18.23
C GLY A 113 11.03 3.91 17.42
N GLU A 114 11.91 2.98 17.83
CA GLU A 114 13.21 2.70 17.19
C GLU A 114 13.05 2.10 15.77
N LYS A 115 11.90 1.47 15.52
CA LYS A 115 11.46 1.03 14.20
C LYS A 115 10.03 1.52 14.07
N ALA A 116 9.72 2.22 12.97
CA ALA A 116 8.32 2.49 12.65
C ALA A 116 7.57 1.16 12.66
N ASP A 117 6.59 1.01 13.57
CA ASP A 117 5.84 -0.25 13.76
C ASP A 117 5.12 -0.70 12.49
N THR A 118 4.93 0.22 11.53
CA THR A 118 4.26 -0.03 10.25
C THR A 118 5.26 0.05 9.10
N GLU A 119 5.31 -1.00 8.28
CA GLU A 119 6.10 -1.00 7.05
C GLU A 119 5.60 0.08 6.07
N ASN A 120 6.54 0.84 5.52
CA ASN A 120 6.23 1.87 4.55
C ASN A 120 5.69 1.25 3.24
N ARG A 121 4.39 1.45 2.98
CA ARG A 121 3.70 0.91 1.81
C ARG A 121 4.24 1.43 0.49
N ALA A 122 4.62 2.71 0.41
CA ALA A 122 5.24 3.26 -0.79
C ALA A 122 6.55 2.50 -1.12
N ARG A 123 7.32 2.14 -0.07
CA ARG A 123 8.52 1.30 -0.20
C ARG A 123 8.18 -0.12 -0.66
N GLN A 124 7.15 -0.73 -0.10
CA GLN A 124 6.70 -2.07 -0.51
C GLN A 124 6.30 -2.09 -1.99
N TYR A 125 5.52 -1.11 -2.45
CA TYR A 125 5.10 -0.99 -3.84
C TYR A 125 6.29 -0.79 -4.77
N MET A 126 7.19 0.14 -4.44
CA MET A 126 8.43 0.36 -5.18
C MET A 126 9.26 -0.93 -5.28
N ASN A 127 9.49 -1.62 -4.16
CA ASN A 127 10.26 -2.86 -4.12
C ASN A 127 9.60 -3.97 -4.95
N SER A 128 8.27 -4.09 -4.91
CA SER A 128 7.53 -5.08 -5.71
C SER A 128 7.75 -4.87 -7.22
N VAL A 129 7.78 -3.62 -7.67
CA VAL A 129 8.04 -3.26 -9.07
C VAL A 129 9.50 -3.51 -9.42
N ARG A 130 10.45 -3.11 -8.56
CA ARG A 130 11.89 -3.32 -8.75
C ARG A 130 12.22 -4.80 -8.91
N ARG A 131 11.72 -5.67 -8.01
CA ARG A 131 11.92 -7.13 -8.10
C ARG A 131 11.37 -7.70 -9.41
N ARG A 132 10.16 -7.29 -9.82
CA ARG A 132 9.54 -7.75 -11.08
C ARG A 132 10.31 -7.30 -12.32
N LYS A 133 10.95 -6.13 -12.25
CA LYS A 133 11.79 -5.57 -13.33
C LYS A 133 13.25 -6.06 -13.27
N GLY A 134 13.62 -6.86 -12.29
CA GLY A 134 15.01 -7.32 -12.10
C GLY A 134 15.96 -6.23 -11.59
N LEU A 135 15.44 -5.13 -11.06
CA LEU A 135 16.25 -4.06 -10.46
C LEU A 135 16.65 -4.45 -9.04
N SER A 136 17.84 -4.02 -8.62
CA SER A 136 18.31 -4.21 -7.25
C SER A 136 17.36 -3.56 -6.24
N VAL A 137 17.12 -4.25 -5.12
CA VAL A 137 16.39 -3.72 -3.98
C VAL A 137 17.37 -3.62 -2.82
N GLU A 138 17.45 -2.44 -2.20
CA GLU A 138 18.21 -2.22 -0.97
C GLU A 138 17.47 -2.85 0.22
N GLU A 139 17.57 -4.16 0.33
CA GLU A 139 17.23 -4.89 1.54
C GLU A 139 18.46 -4.91 2.46
N LYS A 140 18.27 -4.59 3.75
CA LYS A 140 19.30 -4.87 4.76
C LYS A 140 19.37 -6.39 4.94
N ILE A 141 20.12 -7.07 4.07
CA ILE A 141 20.30 -8.53 4.07
C ILE A 141 21.03 -8.98 5.35
N VAL A 142 21.87 -8.11 5.94
CA VAL A 142 22.51 -8.35 7.24
C VAL A 142 22.49 -7.06 8.06
N GLN A 143 21.89 -7.08 9.26
CA GLN A 143 21.90 -5.92 10.16
C GLN A 143 23.30 -5.62 10.72
N HIS A 144 24.16 -6.65 10.83
CA HIS A 144 25.56 -6.53 11.24
C HIS A 144 26.45 -7.45 10.39
N ALA A 145 26.78 -7.05 9.16
CA ALA A 145 27.73 -7.78 8.32
C ALA A 145 29.08 -8.01 9.02
N GLU A 146 29.47 -7.08 9.90
CA GLU A 146 30.72 -7.08 10.65
C GLU A 146 30.82 -8.19 11.71
N LYS A 147 29.67 -8.73 12.19
CA LYS A 147 29.63 -9.81 13.19
C LYS A 147 29.75 -11.22 12.60
N GLN A 148 29.79 -11.38 11.26
CA GLN A 148 29.94 -12.71 10.66
C GLN A 148 31.32 -13.34 10.90
N ARG A 149 32.35 -12.55 11.23
CA ARG A 149 33.72 -13.06 11.38
C ARG A 149 34.05 -13.62 12.78
N THR A 150 33.18 -13.47 13.79
CA THR A 150 33.47 -13.86 15.18
C THR A 150 32.60 -15.00 15.73
N LEU A 151 31.73 -15.62 14.94
CA LEU A 151 30.89 -16.75 15.37
C LEU A 151 31.50 -18.14 15.12
N SER A 152 32.82 -18.25 14.95
CA SER A 152 33.50 -19.54 14.85
C SER A 152 34.42 -19.83 16.02
N LYS A 153 34.06 -20.92 16.72
CA LYS A 153 34.84 -21.89 17.53
C LYS A 153 34.57 -21.84 19.03
N ASN A 154 33.75 -22.79 19.48
CA ASN A 154 34.22 -23.75 20.47
C ASN A 154 33.81 -25.16 20.04
N LYS A 155 34.77 -26.08 20.18
CA LYS A 155 34.68 -27.52 19.92
C LYS A 155 34.12 -28.20 21.17
#